data_AF-A0A4S3KMT4-F1
#
_entry.id   AF-A0A4S3KMT4-F1
#
_cell.length_a   1.000
_cell.length_b   1.000
_cell.length_c   1.000
_cell.angle_alpha   90.00
_cell.angle_beta   90.00
_cell.angle_gamma   90.00
#
_symmetry.space_group_name_H-M   'P 1'
#
loop_
_entity.id
_entity.type
_entity.pdbx_description
1 polymer ?
#
loop_
_entity_poly.entity_id
_entity_poly.type
_entity_poly.pdbx_seq_one_letter_code
_entity_poly.pdbx_strand_id
1 'polypeptide(L)'
;MPSPTDAALAARIAALRAQCDGPRDGALLRCMLGQTLAGAGAHATAIAEFERALRFDARYSAAWKFLGRALLDAGRRDDAADAWRQGIAAAEMQGDVQAAKEMRVFLRRIARADPQDASD
;
A
#
# COMPACT_ATOMS: atom_id res chain seq x y z
N MET A 1 -3.37 -23.23 -17.16
CA MET A 1 -2.37 -23.60 -16.14
C MET A 1 -1.76 -22.30 -15.64
N PRO A 2 -1.75 -22.02 -14.32
CA PRO A 2 -1.01 -20.86 -13.81
C PRO A 2 0.45 -20.96 -14.25
N SER A 3 1.08 -19.83 -14.57
CA SER A 3 2.50 -19.84 -14.91
C SER A 3 3.31 -20.26 -13.67
N PRO A 4 4.52 -20.81 -13.82
CA PRO A 4 5.37 -21.16 -12.68
C PRO A 4 5.62 -19.98 -11.72
N THR A 5 5.58 -18.75 -12.23
CA THR A 5 5.67 -17.52 -11.44
C THR A 5 4.42 -17.28 -10.59
N ASP A 6 3.22 -17.51 -11.14
CA ASP A 6 1.96 -17.33 -10.42
C ASP A 6 1.81 -18.35 -9.28
N ALA A 7 2.24 -19.59 -9.51
CA ALA A 7 2.25 -20.63 -8.49
C ALA A 7 3.20 -20.29 -7.33
N ALA A 8 4.39 -19.75 -7.63
CA ALA A 8 5.34 -19.30 -6.63
C ALA A 8 4.81 -18.12 -5.80
N LEU A 9 4.13 -17.16 -6.45
CA LEU A 9 3.47 -16.03 -5.77
C LEU A 9 2.34 -16.50 -4.85
N ALA A 10 1.48 -17.40 -5.33
CA ALA A 10 0.40 -17.97 -4.52
C ALA A 10 0.93 -18.71 -3.27
N ALA A 11 1.98 -19.52 -3.44
CA ALA A 11 2.64 -20.21 -2.32
C ALA A 11 3.24 -19.21 -1.31
N ARG A 12 3.85 -18.12 -1.81
CA ARG A 12 4.38 -17.04 -0.95
C ARG A 12 3.27 -16.38 -0.14
N ILE A 13 2.15 -16.03 -0.77
CA ILE A 13 0.98 -15.43 -0.10
C ILE A 13 0.46 -16.36 1.00
N ALA A 14 0.33 -17.66 0.71
CA ALA A 14 -0.12 -18.64 1.68
C ALA A 14 0.83 -18.76 2.89
N ALA A 15 2.14 -18.80 2.64
CA ALA A 15 3.16 -18.87 3.71
C ALA A 15 3.17 -17.61 4.60
N LEU A 16 2.93 -16.43 4.01
CA LEU A 16 2.82 -15.19 4.77
C LEU A 16 1.54 -15.15 5.62
N ARG A 17 0.40 -15.57 5.06
CA ARG A 17 -0.88 -15.67 5.78
C ARG A 17 -0.83 -16.65 6.95
N ALA A 18 -0.12 -17.77 6.81
CA ALA A 18 0.03 -18.74 7.89
C ALA A 18 0.81 -18.20 9.10
N GLN A 19 1.58 -17.12 8.92
CA GLN A 19 2.33 -16.45 9.99
C GLN A 19 1.54 -15.29 10.61
N CYS A 20 0.48 -14.84 9.96
CA CYS A 20 -0.44 -13.83 10.50
C CYS A 20 -1.17 -14.38 11.72
N ASP A 21 -1.54 -13.49 12.64
CA ASP A 21 -2.20 -13.81 13.91
C ASP A 21 -1.35 -14.73 14.84
N GLY A 22 -0.07 -14.92 14.51
CA GLY A 22 0.92 -15.62 15.32
C GLY A 22 1.95 -14.69 15.98
N PRO A 23 3.00 -15.23 16.61
CA PRO A 23 4.01 -14.44 17.33
C PRO A 23 4.87 -13.53 16.43
N ARG A 24 4.80 -13.74 15.11
CA ARG A 24 5.51 -12.94 14.10
C ARG A 24 4.59 -11.93 13.39
N ASP A 25 3.32 -11.85 13.79
CA ASP A 25 2.42 -10.88 13.22
C ASP A 25 2.76 -9.46 13.67
N GLY A 26 2.52 -8.51 12.78
CA GLY A 26 2.85 -7.11 12.99
C GLY A 26 2.84 -6.33 11.69
N ALA A 27 3.14 -5.03 11.80
CA ALA A 27 3.08 -4.09 10.68
C ALA A 27 3.90 -4.55 9.47
N LEU A 28 5.11 -5.05 9.70
CA LEU A 28 6.01 -5.50 8.63
C LEU A 28 5.48 -6.74 7.89
N LEU A 29 4.99 -7.75 8.62
CA LEU A 29 4.44 -8.97 8.01
C LEU A 29 3.19 -8.65 7.17
N ARG A 30 2.25 -7.89 7.74
CA ARG A 30 1.02 -7.45 7.07
C ARG A 30 1.31 -6.62 5.82
N CYS A 31 2.30 -5.72 5.90
CA CYS A 31 2.74 -4.92 4.75
C CYS A 31 3.38 -5.78 3.65
N MET A 32 4.23 -6.74 4.00
CA MET A 32 4.84 -7.65 3.03
C MET A 32 3.80 -8.54 2.34
N LEU A 33 2.80 -9.03 3.10
CA LEU A 33 1.67 -9.76 2.54
C LEU A 33 0.86 -8.88 1.58
N GLY A 34 0.55 -7.64 1.97
CA GLY A 34 -0.13 -6.67 1.11
C GLY A 34 0.62 -6.39 -0.19
N GLN A 35 1.94 -6.20 -0.14
CA GLN A 35 2.76 -6.00 -1.34
C GLN A 35 2.70 -7.21 -2.29
N THR A 36 2.77 -8.42 -1.74
CA THR A 36 2.71 -9.65 -2.54
C THR A 36 1.34 -9.81 -3.19
N LEU A 37 0.26 -9.49 -2.46
CA LEU A 37 -1.12 -9.48 -2.98
C LEU A 37 -1.32 -8.43 -4.08
N ALA A 38 -0.77 -7.23 -3.90
CA ALA A 38 -0.83 -6.17 -4.90
C ALA A 38 -0.10 -6.56 -6.20
N GLY A 39 1.07 -7.19 -6.08
CA GLY A 39 1.80 -7.73 -7.24
C GLY A 39 1.06 -8.86 -7.97
N ALA A 40 0.17 -9.58 -7.27
CA ALA A 40 -0.71 -10.59 -7.85
C ALA A 40 -2.03 -10.01 -8.41
N GLY A 41 -2.20 -8.67 -8.42
CA GLY A 41 -3.43 -8.00 -8.87
C GLY A 41 -4.59 -8.04 -7.87
N ALA A 42 -4.38 -8.61 -6.68
CA ALA A 42 -5.40 -8.70 -5.64
C ALA A 42 -5.48 -7.42 -4.80
N HIS A 43 -5.74 -6.28 -5.46
CA HIS A 43 -5.66 -4.94 -4.86
C HIS A 43 -6.58 -4.76 -3.64
N ALA A 44 -7.82 -5.24 -3.69
CA ALA A 44 -8.77 -5.15 -2.57
C ALA A 44 -8.25 -5.84 -1.31
N THR A 45 -7.70 -7.06 -1.46
CA THR A 45 -7.12 -7.81 -0.35
C THR A 45 -5.82 -7.18 0.14
N ALA A 46 -5.01 -6.63 -0.77
CA ALA A 46 -3.80 -5.91 -0.42
C ALA A 46 -4.08 -4.69 0.45
N ILE A 47 -5.09 -3.89 0.07
CA ILE A 47 -5.58 -2.73 0.84
C ILE A 47 -5.91 -3.14 2.26
N ALA A 48 -6.71 -4.19 2.43
CA ALA A 48 -7.09 -4.68 3.75
C ALA A 48 -5.87 -5.04 4.61
N GLU A 49 -4.87 -5.72 4.04
CA GLU A 49 -3.63 -6.08 4.76
C GLU A 49 -2.76 -4.86 5.11
N PHE A 50 -2.67 -3.85 4.24
CA PHE A 50 -1.99 -2.60 4.57
C PHE A 50 -2.69 -1.84 5.69
N GLU A 51 -4.02 -1.81 5.70
CA GLU A 51 -4.78 -1.23 6.82
C GLU A 51 -4.52 -1.99 8.12
N ARG A 52 -4.41 -3.32 8.11
CA ARG A 52 -4.00 -4.06 9.33
C ARG A 52 -2.59 -3.68 9.75
N ALA A 53 -1.67 -3.51 8.80
CA ALA A 53 -0.30 -3.08 9.09
C ALA A 53 -0.29 -1.74 9.83
N LEU A 54 -1.13 -0.80 9.39
CA LEU A 54 -1.29 0.52 10.00
C LEU A 54 -2.00 0.47 11.35
N ARG A 55 -2.83 -0.55 11.63
CA ARG A 55 -3.36 -0.78 12.98
C ARG A 55 -2.28 -1.23 13.97
N PHE A 56 -1.24 -1.94 13.50
CA PHE A 56 -0.09 -2.29 14.33
C PHE A 56 0.86 -1.10 14.51
N ASP A 57 1.16 -0.39 13.43
CA ASP A 57 1.98 0.83 13.48
C ASP A 57 1.43 1.87 12.51
N ALA A 58 0.66 2.81 13.04
CA ALA A 58 0.06 3.91 12.29
C ALA A 58 1.11 4.87 11.70
N ARG A 59 2.35 4.82 12.18
CA ARG A 59 3.42 5.67 11.67
C ARG A 59 4.17 4.99 10.51
N TYR A 60 3.90 3.73 10.19
CA TYR A 60 4.69 2.97 9.21
C TYR A 60 4.53 3.53 7.79
N SER A 61 5.46 4.43 7.42
CA SER A 61 5.47 5.21 6.17
C SER A 61 5.36 4.33 4.91
N ALA A 62 6.02 3.17 4.93
CA ALA A 62 5.99 2.22 3.84
C ALA A 62 4.58 1.64 3.60
N ALA A 63 3.84 1.29 4.67
CA ALA A 63 2.48 0.78 4.54
C ALA A 63 1.53 1.83 3.95
N TRP A 64 1.64 3.10 4.37
CA TRP A 64 0.87 4.19 3.76
C TRP A 64 1.18 4.37 2.27
N LYS A 65 2.46 4.31 1.91
CA LYS A 65 2.89 4.42 0.51
C LYS A 65 2.26 3.33 -0.36
N PHE A 66 2.34 2.08 0.09
CA PHE A 66 1.80 0.94 -0.66
C PHE A 66 0.27 0.89 -0.63
N LEU A 67 -0.37 1.33 0.46
CA LEU A 67 -1.81 1.48 0.56
C LEU A 67 -2.33 2.44 -0.51
N GLY A 68 -1.77 3.65 -0.60
CA GLY A 68 -2.18 4.61 -1.63
C GLY A 68 -1.95 4.10 -3.05
N ARG A 69 -0.87 3.34 -3.28
CA ARG A 69 -0.64 2.71 -4.59
C ARG A 69 -1.69 1.65 -4.91
N ALA A 70 -2.00 0.76 -3.96
CA ALA A 70 -3.02 -0.27 -4.14
C ALA A 70 -4.42 0.32 -4.33
N LEU A 71 -4.75 1.43 -3.65
CA LEU A 71 -5.99 2.18 -3.84
C LEU A 71 -6.07 2.79 -5.24
N LEU A 72 -4.97 3.39 -5.72
CA LEU A 72 -4.92 3.93 -7.08
C LEU A 72 -5.10 2.83 -8.12
N ASP A 73 -4.41 1.70 -7.98
CA ASP A 73 -4.50 0.55 -8.88
C ASP A 73 -5.91 -0.09 -8.82
N ALA A 74 -6.62 0.04 -7.69
CA ALA A 74 -8.03 -0.34 -7.54
C ALA A 74 -9.03 0.72 -8.08
N GLY A 75 -8.55 1.83 -8.65
CA GLY A 75 -9.39 2.92 -9.18
C GLY A 75 -9.92 3.89 -8.12
N ARG A 76 -9.57 3.71 -6.85
CA ARG A 76 -9.98 4.56 -5.71
C ARG A 76 -9.02 5.72 -5.53
N ARG A 77 -9.08 6.68 -6.45
CA ARG A 77 -8.15 7.82 -6.51
C ARG A 77 -8.19 8.74 -5.29
N ASP A 78 -9.38 9.09 -4.82
CA ASP A 78 -9.51 10.01 -3.67
C ASP A 78 -8.95 9.38 -2.41
N ASP A 79 -9.29 8.12 -2.16
CA ASP A 79 -8.74 7.35 -1.03
C ASP A 79 -7.22 7.19 -1.14
N ALA A 80 -6.68 7.01 -2.35
CA ALA A 80 -5.24 6.96 -2.59
C ALA A 80 -4.57 8.30 -2.22
N ALA A 81 -5.20 9.42 -2.56
CA ALA A 81 -4.73 10.74 -2.19
C ALA A 81 -4.68 10.90 -0.67
N ASP A 82 -5.75 10.53 0.02
CA ASP A 82 -5.82 10.63 1.47
C ASP A 82 -4.82 9.72 2.18
N ALA A 83 -4.63 8.49 1.68
CA ALA A 83 -3.61 7.57 2.20
C ALA A 83 -2.19 8.15 2.06
N TRP A 84 -1.85 8.76 0.92
CA TRP A 84 -0.55 9.40 0.76
C TRP A 84 -0.39 10.67 1.58
N ARG A 85 -1.44 11.48 1.76
CA ARG A 85 -1.40 12.65 2.67
C ARG A 85 -1.10 12.24 4.10
N GLN A 86 -1.80 11.22 4.61
CA GLN A 86 -1.55 10.67 5.94
C GLN A 86 -0.16 10.04 6.04
N GLY A 87 0.26 9.31 5.01
CA GLY A 87 1.60 8.74 4.93
C GLY A 87 2.73 9.76 4.96
N ILE A 88 2.57 10.89 4.28
CA ILE A 88 3.54 11.99 4.32
C ILE A 88 3.66 12.54 5.74
N ALA A 89 2.54 12.81 6.41
CA ALA A 89 2.57 13.29 7.79
C ALA A 89 3.24 12.27 8.73
N ALA A 90 2.92 10.98 8.59
CA ALA A 90 3.56 9.91 9.34
C ALA A 90 5.08 9.81 9.08
N ALA A 91 5.49 9.90 7.81
CA ALA A 91 6.88 9.86 7.41
C ALA A 91 7.66 11.08 7.94
N GLU A 92 7.08 12.27 7.88
CA GLU A 92 7.68 13.49 8.45
C GLU A 92 7.85 13.41 9.96
N MET A 93 6.85 12.85 10.68
CA MET A 93 6.96 12.60 12.11
C MET A 93 8.07 11.59 12.47
N GLN A 94 8.36 10.62 11.59
CA GLN A 94 9.47 9.67 11.78
C GLN A 94 10.83 10.19 11.27
N GLY A 95 10.87 11.33 10.56
CA GLY A 95 12.07 11.79 9.86
C GLY A 95 12.39 11.00 8.58
N ASP A 96 11.44 10.22 8.05
CA ASP A 96 11.54 9.50 6.77
C ASP A 96 11.26 10.43 5.59
N VAL A 97 12.23 11.32 5.34
CA VAL A 97 12.13 12.34 4.29
C VAL A 97 11.99 11.72 2.90
N GLN A 98 12.53 10.52 2.67
CA GLN A 98 12.47 9.86 1.36
C GLN A 98 11.07 9.33 1.07
N ALA A 99 10.44 8.63 2.02
CA ALA A 99 9.08 8.16 1.82
C ALA A 99 8.10 9.33 1.64
N ALA A 100 8.26 10.41 2.41
CA ALA A 100 7.47 11.63 2.24
C ALA A 100 7.60 12.23 0.84
N LYS A 101 8.82 12.29 0.28
CA LYS A 101 9.07 12.79 -1.08
C LYS A 101 8.42 11.91 -2.14
N GLU A 102 8.56 10.59 -2.04
CA GLU A 102 7.94 9.65 -2.99
C GLU A 102 6.42 9.79 -3.01
N MET A 103 5.78 9.82 -1.84
CA MET A 103 4.33 9.97 -1.72
C MET A 103 3.84 11.32 -2.26
N ARG A 104 4.61 12.41 -2.06
CA ARG A 104 4.30 13.72 -2.67
C ARG A 104 4.33 13.68 -4.19
N VAL A 105 5.28 12.94 -4.77
CA VAL A 105 5.34 12.77 -6.24
C VAL A 105 4.11 12.00 -6.72
N PHE A 106 3.69 10.96 -6.00
CA PHE A 106 2.49 10.20 -6.36
C PHE A 106 1.21 11.05 -6.28
N LEU A 107 1.07 11.86 -5.22
CA LEU A 107 -0.03 12.84 -5.11
C LEU A 107 -0.08 13.81 -6.28
N ARG A 108 1.06 14.40 -6.65
CA ARG A 108 1.13 15.31 -7.80
C ARG A 108 0.78 14.61 -9.10
N ARG A 109 1.15 13.34 -9.26
CA ARG A 109 0.84 12.55 -10.45
C ARG A 109 -0.66 12.30 -10.59
N ILE A 110 -1.36 12.00 -9.50
CA ILE A 110 -2.82 11.79 -9.57
C ILE A 110 -3.58 13.11 -9.75
N ALA A 111 -3.13 14.19 -9.11
CA ALA A 111 -3.74 15.52 -9.27
C ALA A 111 -3.57 16.05 -10.70
N ARG A 112 -2.40 15.85 -11.32
CA ARG A 112 -2.16 16.25 -12.72
C ARG A 112 -2.91 15.36 -13.73
N ALA A 113 -3.20 14.11 -13.36
CA ALA A 113 -3.94 13.18 -14.20
C ALA A 113 -5.46 13.40 -14.10
N ASP A 114 -5.90 14.42 -13.36
CA ASP A 114 -7.28 14.87 -13.31
C ASP A 114 -7.44 16.11 -14.24
N PRO A 115 -7.93 15.93 -15.47
CA PRO A 115 -8.23 17.05 -16.36
C PRO A 115 -9.54 17.77 -16.00
N GLN A 116 -10.26 17.41 -14.92
CA GLN A 116 -11.56 18.03 -14.61
C GLN A 116 -11.47 19.46 -14.03
N ASP A 117 -10.27 19.97 -13.75
CA ASP A 117 -10.04 21.36 -13.30
C ASP A 117 -9.56 22.29 -14.43
N ALA A 118 -9.65 21.86 -15.70
CA ALA A 118 -9.32 22.66 -16.88
C ALA A 118 -10.57 23.16 -17.64
N SER A 119 -11.72 23.24 -16.99
CA SER A 119 -12.94 23.80 -17.56
C SER A 119 -13.76 24.54 -16.51
N ASP A 120 -13.33 25.77 -16.20
CA ASP A 120 -14.20 26.90 -15.87
C ASP A 120 -13.58 28.18 -16.46
#